data_AF-A0A7J7JUL4-F1
#
_entry.id   AF-A0A7J7JUL4-F1
#
_cell.length_a   1.000
_cell.length_b   1.000
_cell.length_c   1.000
_cell.angle_alpha   90.00
_cell.angle_beta   90.00
_cell.angle_gamma   90.00
#
_symmetry.space_group_name_H-M   'P 1'
#
loop_
_entity.id
_entity.type
_entity.pdbx_description
1 polymer ?
#
loop_
_entity_poly.entity_id
_entity_poly.type
_entity_poly.pdbx_seq_one_letter_code
_entity_poly.pdbx_strand_id
1 'polypeptide(L)' 'MRYFVEDTLYDAGVDVFIAGHEHFYERSWPIYDSKVCNGSYDHPYTEPNAPVHIITGSAVSQSLAST' A
#
# COMPACT_ATOMS: atom_id res chain seq x y z
N MET A 1 7.57 -10.25 9.44
CA MET A 1 6.81 -8.99 9.61
C MET A 1 5.52 -8.98 8.79
N ARG A 2 5.56 -9.41 7.51
CA ARG A 2 4.40 -9.41 6.61
C ARG A 2 3.14 -10.10 7.16
N TYR A 3 3.18 -11.39 7.49
CA TYR A 3 1.98 -12.15 7.89
C TYR A 3 1.20 -11.56 9.06
N PHE A 4 1.88 -11.21 10.16
CA PHE A 4 1.22 -10.63 11.35
C PHE A 4 0.58 -9.26 11.07
N VAL A 5 1.24 -8.42 10.27
CA VAL A 5 0.74 -7.10 9.90
C VAL A 5 -0.39 -7.21 8.87
N GLU A 6 -0.27 -8.12 7.89
CA GLU A 6 -1.26 -8.38 6.85
C GLU A 6 -2.58 -8.88 7.44
N ASP A 7 -2.54 -9.87 8.35
CA ASP A 7 -3.73 -10.37 9.05
C ASP A 7 -4.39 -9.29 9.91
N THR A 8 -3.59 -8.52 10.66
CA THR A 8 -4.12 -7.44 11.51
C THR A 8 -4.82 -6.36 10.69
N LEU A 9 -4.26 -5.98 9.54
CA LEU A 9 -4.83 -4.95 8.66
C LEU A 9 -6.11 -5.46 7.95
N TYR A 10 -6.10 -6.72 7.55
CA TYR A 10 -7.25 -7.37 6.93
C TYR A 10 -8.42 -7.50 7.91
N ASP A 11 -8.18 -8.06 9.10
CA ASP A 11 -9.20 -8.25 10.13
C ASP A 11 -9.78 -6.92 10.65
N ALA A 12 -8.95 -5.86 10.67
CA ALA A 12 -9.39 -4.52 11.04
C ALA A 12 -10.15 -3.78 9.92
N GLY A 13 -10.29 -4.37 8.73
CA GLY A 13 -10.98 -3.76 7.58
C GLY A 13 -10.28 -2.50 7.06
N VAL A 14 -8.94 -2.49 7.06
CA VAL A 14 -8.17 -1.33 6.59
C VAL A 14 -8.18 -1.24 5.07
N ASP A 15 -8.62 -0.10 4.53
CA ASP A 15 -8.63 0.14 3.08
C ASP A 15 -7.23 0.43 2.50
N VAL A 16 -6.41 1.19 3.24
CA VAL A 16 -5.09 1.66 2.78
C VAL A 16 -4.06 1.56 3.88
N PHE A 17 -2.95 0.91 3.59
CA PHE A 17 -1.75 0.85 4.45
C PHE A 17 -0.62 1.66 3.82
N ILE A 18 -0.09 2.65 4.56
CA ILE A 18 0.98 3.53 4.09
C ILE A 18 2.27 3.27 4.89
N ALA A 19 3.37 3.00 4.19
CA ALA A 19 4.69 2.81 4.78
C ALA A 19 5.74 3.77 4.18
N GLY A 20 6.67 4.23 5.02
CA GLY A 20 7.86 4.99 4.61
C GLY A 20 9.09 4.08 4.51
N HIS A 21 10.27 4.59 4.89
CA HIS A 21 11.56 3.89 4.89
C HIS A 21 12.22 3.72 3.51
N GLU A 22 11.46 3.26 2.53
CA GLU A 22 11.97 3.10 1.15
C GLU A 22 11.76 4.38 0.34
N HIS A 23 12.85 4.88 -0.26
CA HIS A 23 12.87 6.17 -0.97
C HIS A 23 12.37 6.04 -2.42
N PHE A 24 11.23 5.38 -2.60
CA PHE A 24 10.51 5.32 -3.86
C PHE A 24 9.01 5.27 -3.59
N TYR A 25 8.23 5.48 -4.65
CA TYR A 25 6.79 5.31 -4.63
C TYR A 25 6.43 3.94 -5.19
N GLU A 26 5.69 3.14 -4.42
CA GLU A 26 5.09 1.89 -4.89
C GLU A 26 3.62 1.84 -4.46
N ARG A 27 2.77 1.34 -5.35
CA ARG A 27 1.36 1.05 -5.07
C ARG A 27 1.07 -0.39 -5.49
N SER A 28 0.71 -1.22 -4.52
CA SER A 28 0.34 -2.61 -4.79
C SER A 28 -1.10 -2.72 -5.32
N TRP A 29 -1.41 -3.88 -5.89
CA TRP A 29 -2.81 -4.32 -5.99
C TRP A 29 -3.38 -4.55 -4.58
N PRO A 30 -4.71 -4.49 -4.39
CA PRO A 30 -5.34 -5.00 -3.18
C PRO A 30 -5.08 -6.50 -3.09
N ILE A 31 -4.26 -6.92 -2.12
CA ILE A 31 -3.78 -8.30 -1.99
C ILE A 31 -3.95 -8.76 -0.55
N TYR A 32 -4.44 -9.99 -0.40
CA TYR A 32 -4.40 -10.73 0.85
C TYR A 32 -4.05 -12.19 0.53
N ASP A 33 -3.16 -12.82 1.30
CA ASP A 33 -2.78 -14.24 1.11
C ASP A 33 -2.29 -14.54 -0.33
N SER A 34 -1.51 -13.62 -0.90
CA SER A 34 -1.02 -13.69 -2.30
C SER A 34 -2.12 -13.77 -3.38
N LYS A 35 -3.37 -13.43 -3.04
CA LYS A 35 -4.51 -13.35 -3.97
C LYS A 35 -4.90 -11.90 -4.17
N VAL A 36 -5.27 -11.55 -5.41
CA VAL A 36 -5.79 -10.21 -5.74
C VAL A 36 -7.25 -10.13 -5.33
N CYS A 37 -7.60 -9.12 -4.53
CA CYS A 37 -8.94 -8.90 -3.97
C CYS A 37 -9.48 -7.52 -4.41
N ASN A 38 -9.43 -7.25 -5.71
CA ASN A 38 -9.90 -6.00 -6.29
C ASN A 38 -11.44 -5.90 -6.35
N GLY A 39 -11.97 -4.68 -6.41
CA GLY A 39 -13.42 -4.45 -6.53
C GLY A 39 -13.98 -4.82 -7.91
N SER A 40 -13.34 -4.33 -8.99
CA SER A 40 -13.67 -4.66 -10.38
C SER A 40 -12.43 -4.61 -11.29
N TYR A 41 -12.51 -5.13 -12.51
CA TYR A 41 -11.46 -4.97 -13.52
C TYR A 41 -11.30 -3.51 -13.96
N ASP A 42 -12.40 -2.79 -14.16
CA ASP A 42 -12.39 -1.38 -14.58
C ASP A 42 -12.03 -0.43 -13.43
N HIS A 43 -12.39 -0.80 -12.20
CA HIS A 43 -12.20 0.00 -10.99
C HIS A 43 -11.62 -0.84 -9.84
N PRO A 44 -10.33 -1.23 -9.90
CA PRO A 44 -9.78 -2.21 -8.98
C PRO A 44 -9.55 -1.72 -7.55
N TYR A 45 -9.53 -0.40 -7.34
CA TYR A 45 -9.30 0.24 -6.04
C TYR A 45 -10.58 0.81 -5.41
N THR A 46 -11.75 0.57 -6.02
CA THR A 46 -13.04 0.99 -5.47
C THR A 46 -13.58 -0.13 -4.59
N GLU A 47 -13.79 0.15 -3.30
CA GLU A 47 -14.26 -0.82 -2.29
C GLU A 47 -13.51 -2.17 -2.37
N PRO A 48 -12.17 -2.18 -2.30
CA PRO A 48 -11.41 -3.41 -2.39
C PRO A 48 -11.61 -4.26 -1.13
N ASN A 49 -11.68 -5.59 -1.30
CA ASN A 49 -11.85 -6.52 -0.17
C ASN A 49 -10.52 -6.87 0.53
N ALA A 50 -9.46 -6.11 0.26
CA ALA A 50 -8.16 -6.25 0.94
C ALA A 50 -7.42 -4.90 0.96
N PRO A 51 -6.50 -4.70 1.91
CA PRO A 51 -5.73 -3.47 2.00
C PRO A 51 -4.89 -3.20 0.74
N VAL A 52 -4.85 -1.93 0.33
CA VAL A 52 -3.89 -1.44 -0.67
C VAL A 52 -2.63 -0.96 0.04
N HIS A 53 -1.46 -1.51 -0.33
CA HIS A 53 -0.19 -1.08 0.23
C HIS A 53 0.40 0.04 -0.63
N ILE A 54 0.67 1.18 0.02
CA ILE A 54 1.36 2.31 -0.58
C ILE A 54 2.67 2.52 0.17
N ILE A 55 3.78 2.45 -0.55
CA ILE A 55 5.10 2.81 -0.03
C ILE A 55 5.41 4.21 -0.55
N THR A 56 5.68 5.14 0.36
CA THR A 56 6.06 6.52 0.05
C THR A 56 7.01 7.06 1.11
N GLY A 57 8.31 6.83 0.91
CA GLY A 57 9.38 7.36 1.78
C GLY A 57 10.00 8.68 1.33
N SER A 58 9.55 9.25 0.21
CA SER A 58 10.17 10.44 -0.41
C SER A 58 9.71 11.78 0.18
N ALA A 59 9.03 11.79 1.33
CA ALA A 59 8.46 13.02 1.93
C ALA A 59 9.53 14.08 2.26
N VAL A 60 10.79 13.68 2.46
CA VAL A 60 11.97 14.56 2.50
C VAL A 60 13.18 13.86 1.87
N SER A 61 13.32 13.91 0.55
CA SER A 61 14.66 14.07 -0.03
C SER A 61 14.71 15.49 -0.59
N GLN A 62 15.36 16.39 0.13
CA GLN A 62 15.64 17.70 -0.44
C GLN A 62 16.54 17.47 -1.66
N SER A 63 16.01 17.68 -2.86
CA SER A 63 16.83 18.29 -3.89
C SER A 63 17.14 19.70 -3.38
N LEU A 64 18.16 19.84 -2.54
CA LEU A 64 18.89 21.08 -2.49
C LEU A 64 19.57 21.16 -3.84
N ALA A 65 18.96 21.89 -4.77
CA ALA A 65 19.65 22.38 -5.94
C ALA A 65 20.89 23.13 -5.42
N SER A 66 22.06 22.54 -5.60
CA SER A 66 23.32 23.23 -5.34
C SER A 66 23.38 24.45 -6.25
N THR A 67 23.54 25.60 -5.59
CA THR A 67 23.77 26.96 -6.10
C THR A 67 24.81 27.04 -7.21
#